data_AF-A0A7U6KPA4-F1
#
_entry.id   AF-A0A7U6KPA4-F1
#
_cell.length_a   1.000
_cell.length_b   1.000
_cell.length_c   1.000
_cell.angle_alpha   90.00
_cell.angle_beta   90.00
_cell.angle_gamma   90.00
#
_symmetry.space_group_name_H-M   'P 1'
#
loop_
_entity.id
_entity.type
_entity.pdbx_description
1 polymer ?
#
loop_
_entity_poly.entity_id
_entity_poly.type
_entity_poly.pdbx_seq_one_letter_code
_entity_poly.pdbx_strand_id
1 'polypeptide(L)'
;MRLYGEAHMRFHKLKLVDGEEAINNLDCAFEAKLEAFHSLYDVTQDGFDYFSHGDTALLILLRNAVHHRNHLLFKSWNQDIGLNNGYKK
;
A
#
# COMPACT_ATOMS: atom_id res chain seq x y z
N MET A 1 9.80 1.59 6.83
CA MET A 1 10.01 0.14 6.63
C MET A 1 9.63 -0.73 7.84
N ARG A 2 9.98 -0.35 9.07
CA ARG A 2 9.72 -1.14 10.29
C ARG A 2 8.24 -1.55 10.47
N LEU A 3 7.32 -0.58 10.45
CA LEU A 3 5.89 -0.82 10.72
C LEU A 3 5.27 -1.89 9.82
N TYR A 4 5.57 -1.84 8.51
CA TYR A 4 5.10 -2.86 7.58
C TYR A 4 5.71 -4.23 7.85
N GLY A 5 7.00 -4.30 8.21
CA GLY A 5 7.63 -5.56 8.58
C GLY A 5 6.97 -6.16 9.82
N GLU A 6 6.70 -5.34 10.84
CA GLU A 6 5.99 -5.77 12.06
C GLU A 6 4.55 -6.23 11.76
N ALA A 7 3.80 -5.48 10.96
CA ALA A 7 2.45 -5.85 10.52
C ALA A 7 2.46 -7.18 9.75
N HIS A 8 3.41 -7.36 8.82
CA HIS A 8 3.56 -8.58 8.05
C HIS A 8 3.88 -9.79 8.94
N MET A 9 4.79 -9.64 9.90
CA MET A 9 5.15 -10.72 10.85
C MET A 9 3.97 -11.13 11.74
N ARG A 10 3.09 -10.18 12.09
CA ARG A 10 1.91 -10.43 12.92
C ARG A 10 0.70 -10.93 12.13
N PHE A 11 0.69 -10.70 10.82
CA PHE A 11 -0.44 -10.96 9.92
C PHE A 11 -1.00 -12.37 10.07
N HIS A 12 -0.15 -13.41 10.04
CA HIS A 12 -0.62 -14.79 10.08
C HIS A 12 -1.41 -15.11 11.36
N LYS A 13 -0.94 -14.62 12.51
CA LYS A 13 -1.62 -14.84 13.80
C LYS A 13 -2.91 -14.03 13.88
N LEU A 14 -2.86 -12.76 13.47
CA LEU A 14 -4.01 -11.86 13.54
C LEU A 14 -5.12 -12.31 12.60
N LYS A 15 -4.79 -12.74 11.38
CA LYS A 15 -5.75 -13.21 10.37
C LYS A 15 -6.60 -14.39 10.84
N LEU A 16 -6.08 -15.25 11.72
CA LEU A 16 -6.82 -16.39 12.28
C LEU A 16 -7.89 -15.97 13.29
N VAL A 17 -7.71 -14.79 13.91
CA VAL A 17 -8.64 -14.23 14.91
C VAL A 17 -9.57 -13.23 14.23
N ASP A 18 -8.99 -12.32 13.46
CA ASP A 18 -9.66 -11.25 12.74
C ASP A 18 -8.95 -10.98 11.40
N GLY A 19 -9.55 -11.48 10.32
CA GLY A 19 -9.02 -11.33 8.96
C GLY A 19 -9.12 -9.90 8.43
N GLU A 20 -10.16 -9.16 8.82
CA GLU A 20 -10.41 -7.80 8.34
C GLU A 20 -9.37 -6.85 8.93
N GLU A 21 -9.17 -6.91 10.25
CA GLU A 21 -8.17 -6.11 10.96
C GLU A 21 -6.75 -6.46 10.53
N ALA A 22 -6.47 -7.74 10.26
CA ALA A 22 -5.16 -8.17 9.73
C ALA A 22 -4.85 -7.55 8.37
N ILE A 23 -5.83 -7.54 7.46
CA ILE A 23 -5.70 -6.97 6.12
C ILE A 23 -5.58 -5.45 6.18
N ASN A 24 -6.45 -4.80 6.96
CA ASN A 24 -6.45 -3.35 7.12
C ASN A 24 -5.11 -2.83 7.67
N ASN A 25 -4.56 -3.52 8.68
CA ASN A 25 -3.24 -3.16 9.24
C ASN A 25 -2.10 -3.27 8.22
N LEU A 26 -2.13 -4.31 7.37
CA LEU A 26 -1.11 -4.50 6.34
C LEU A 26 -1.22 -3.42 5.25
N ASP A 27 -2.44 -3.10 4.83
CA ASP A 27 -2.74 -2.07 3.84
C ASP A 27 -2.34 -0.68 4.35
N CYS A 28 -2.77 -0.30 5.56
CA CYS A 28 -2.37 0.98 6.17
C CYS A 28 -0.85 1.11 6.34
N ALA A 29 -0.15 0.03 6.71
CA ALA A 29 1.31 0.05 6.81
C ALA A 29 2.02 0.18 5.46
N PHE A 30 1.40 -0.27 4.36
CA PHE A 30 1.89 -0.07 3.00
C PHE A 30 1.61 1.36 2.51
N GLU A 31 0.40 1.87 2.77
CA GLU A 31 0.04 3.26 2.48
C GLU A 31 1.00 4.25 3.15
N ALA A 32 1.33 4.04 4.42
CA ALA A 32 2.29 4.88 5.14
C ALA A 32 3.68 4.90 4.48
N LYS A 33 4.08 3.85 3.75
CA LYS A 33 5.32 3.87 2.95
C LYS A 33 5.17 4.73 1.71
N LEU A 34 4.06 4.59 0.99
CA LEU A 34 3.79 5.37 -0.20
C LEU A 34 3.69 6.86 0.12
N GLU A 35 3.12 7.22 1.28
CA GLU A 35 3.10 8.59 1.76
C GLU A 35 4.51 9.12 2.10
N ALA A 36 5.38 8.28 2.68
CA ALA A 36 6.77 8.67 2.88
C ALA A 36 7.53 8.88 1.55
N PHE A 37 7.24 8.07 0.52
CA PHE A 37 7.78 8.28 -0.83
C PHE A 37 7.24 9.54 -1.48
N HIS A 38 5.97 9.87 -1.23
CA HIS A 38 5.37 11.12 -1.68
C HIS A 38 6.11 12.32 -1.07
N SER A 39 6.31 12.33 0.26
CA SER A 39 7.08 13.40 0.91
C SER A 39 8.51 13.49 0.40
N LEU A 40 9.14 12.36 0.05
CA LEU A 40 10.47 12.35 -0.55
C LEU A 40 10.44 13.02 -1.93
N TYR A 41 9.55 12.57 -2.81
CA TYR A 41 9.38 13.11 -4.17
C TYR A 41 9.16 14.62 -4.15
N ASP A 42 8.29 15.12 -3.27
CA ASP A 42 7.96 16.54 -3.19
C ASP A 42 9.20 17.42 -2.99
N VAL A 43 10.18 16.93 -2.23
CA VAL A 43 11.41 17.65 -1.89
C VAL A 43 12.51 17.49 -2.94
N THR A 44 12.51 16.40 -3.71
CA THR A 44 13.63 16.01 -4.59
C THR A 44 13.33 16.08 -6.08
N GLN A 45 12.07 16.30 -6.49
CA GLN A 45 11.65 16.29 -7.89
C GLN A 45 12.42 17.27 -8.78
N ASP A 46 12.91 18.39 -8.24
CA ASP A 46 13.69 19.38 -9.00
C ASP A 46 15.11 18.91 -9.33
N GLY A 47 15.63 17.93 -8.58
CA GLY A 47 17.01 17.43 -8.68
C GLY A 47 17.15 16.01 -9.20
N PHE A 48 16.05 15.28 -9.39
CA PHE A 48 16.06 13.91 -9.86
C PHE A 48 14.87 13.65 -10.80
N ASP A 49 15.16 13.15 -12.01
CA ASP A 49 14.12 12.77 -12.96
C ASP A 49 13.54 11.39 -12.62
N TYR A 50 12.46 11.40 -11.85
CA TYR A 50 11.75 10.19 -11.43
C TYR A 50 11.11 9.40 -12.57
N PHE A 51 10.83 10.01 -13.73
CA PHE A 51 10.18 9.34 -14.85
C PHE A 51 11.17 8.67 -15.80
N SER A 52 12.45 9.03 -15.70
CA SER A 52 13.53 8.38 -16.45
C SER A 52 13.90 6.97 -15.95
N HIS A 53 13.47 6.59 -14.73
CA HIS A 53 13.72 5.26 -14.15
C HIS A 53 12.40 4.54 -13.85
N GLY A 54 12.30 3.28 -14.29
CA GLY A 54 11.04 2.53 -14.23
C GLY A 54 10.56 2.23 -12.81
N ASP A 55 11.48 2.04 -11.87
CA ASP A 55 11.20 1.81 -10.46
C ASP A 55 10.64 3.06 -9.77
N THR A 56 11.23 4.24 -10.00
CA THR A 56 10.76 5.50 -9.44
C THR A 56 9.47 5.98 -10.10
N ALA A 57 9.30 5.73 -11.40
CA ALA A 57 8.05 5.98 -12.11
C ALA A 57 6.90 5.12 -11.56
N LEU A 58 7.17 3.83 -11.26
CA LEU A 58 6.21 2.94 -10.63
C LEU A 58 5.79 3.44 -9.24
N LEU A 59 6.74 3.92 -8.43
CA LEU A 59 6.45 4.47 -7.10
C LEU A 59 5.53 5.70 -7.17
N ILE A 60 5.75 6.61 -8.12
CA ILE A 60 4.87 7.77 -8.34
C ILE A 60 3.47 7.32 -8.77
N LEU A 61 3.37 6.34 -9.67
CA LEU A 61 2.08 5.82 -10.13
C LEU A 61 1.28 5.18 -8.98
N LEU A 62 1.93 4.37 -8.14
CA LEU A 62 1.33 3.77 -6.96
C LEU A 62 0.87 4.84 -5.96
N ARG A 63 1.67 5.88 -5.72
CA ARG A 63 1.29 7.04 -4.89
C ARG A 63 0.03 7.72 -5.44
N ASN A 64 -0.01 7.99 -6.74
CA ASN A 64 -1.16 8.67 -7.37
C ASN A 64 -2.45 7.86 -7.23
N ALA A 65 -2.37 6.53 -7.35
CA ALA A 65 -3.51 5.65 -7.17
C ALA A 65 -4.05 5.66 -5.72
N VAL A 66 -3.16 5.71 -4.72
CA VAL A 66 -3.54 5.71 -3.30
C VAL A 66 -4.09 7.05 -2.81
N HIS A 67 -3.70 8.17 -3.44
CA HIS A 67 -4.29 9.48 -3.12
C HIS A 67 -5.81 9.55 -3.38
N HIS A 68 -6.34 8.65 -4.22
CA HIS A 68 -7.78 8.51 -4.47
C HIS A 68 -8.48 7.45 -3.61
N ARG A 69 -7.86 6.96 -2.52
CA ARG A 69 -8.40 5.89 -1.65
C ARG A 69 -9.76 6.18 -1.00
N ASN A 70 -10.07 7.46 -0.76
CA ASN A 70 -11.36 7.85 -0.18
C ASN A 70 -12.52 7.74 -1.18
N HIS A 71 -12.26 7.25 -2.40
CA HIS A 71 -13.28 6.96 -3.37
C HIS A 71 -13.96 5.62 -3.05
N LEU A 72 -15.30 5.59 -3.11
CA LEU A 72 -16.13 4.41 -2.81
C LEU A 72 -15.80 3.16 -3.65
N LEU A 73 -15.10 3.34 -4.78
CA LEU A 73 -14.69 2.25 -5.67
C LEU A 73 -13.27 1.72 -5.38
N PHE A 74 -12.51 2.38 -4.51
CA PHE A 74 -11.19 1.91 -4.16
C PHE A 74 -11.33 0.64 -3.31
N LYS A 75 -10.76 -0.46 -3.81
CA LYS A 75 -10.63 -1.72 -3.07
C LYS A 75 -9.17 -2.13 -3.13
N SER A 76 -8.60 -2.44 -1.97
CA SER A 76 -7.26 -3.01 -1.95
C SER A 76 -7.31 -4.44 -2.51
N TRP A 77 -6.21 -4.86 -3.13
CA TRP A 77 -6.04 -6.25 -3.58
C TRP A 77 -6.20 -7.25 -2.42
N ASN A 78 -5.67 -6.91 -1.25
CA ASN A 78 -5.73 -7.77 -0.07
C ASN A 78 -7.17 -7.92 0.44
N GLN A 79 -7.99 -6.86 0.39
CA GLN A 79 -9.42 -6.97 0.68
C GLN A 79 -10.14 -7.84 -0.36
N ASP A 80 -9.85 -7.66 -1.65
CA ASP A 80 -10.57 -8.40 -2.69
C ASP A 80 -10.27 -9.90 -2.68
N ILE A 81 -8.99 -10.26 -2.54
CA ILE A 81 -8.60 -11.67 -2.42
C ILE A 81 -8.93 -12.22 -1.03
N GLY A 82 -8.60 -11.48 0.03
CA GLY A 82 -8.66 -11.98 1.39
C GLY A 82 -10.06 -12.03 2.01
N LEU A 83 -10.92 -11.07 1.70
CA LEU A 83 -12.27 -10.95 2.28
C LEU A 83 -13.37 -11.28 1.28
N ASN A 84 -13.24 -10.86 0.00
CA ASN A 84 -14.27 -11.07 -1.01
C ASN A 84 -14.20 -12.43 -1.74
N ASN A 85 -13.35 -13.36 -1.28
CA ASN A 85 -13.10 -14.65 -1.94
C ASN A 85 -12.67 -14.51 -3.42
N GLY A 86 -11.98 -13.42 -3.79
CA GLY A 86 -11.54 -13.18 -5.17
C GLY A 86 -10.69 -14.33 -5.77
N TYR A 87 -10.03 -15.13 -4.93
CA TYR A 87 -9.28 -16.32 -5.34
C TYR A 87 -10.13 -17.51 -5.83
N LYS A 88 -11.47 -17.45 -5.70
CA LYS A 88 -12.39 -18.52 -6.15
C LYS A 88 -12.98 -18.27 -7.54
N LYS A 89 -12.54 -17.23 -8.25
CA LYS A 89 -12.96 -16.93 -9.63
C LYS A 89 -12.15 -17.70 -10.66
#